data_AF-A0A483ABR4-F1
#
_entry.id   AF-A0A483ABR4-F1
#
_cell.length_a   1.000
_cell.length_b   1.000
_cell.length_c   1.000
_cell.angle_alpha   90.00
_cell.angle_beta   90.00
_cell.angle_gamma   90.00
#
_symmetry.space_group_name_H-M   'P 1'
#
loop_
_entity.id
_entity.type
_entity.pdbx_description
1 polymer ?
#
loop_
_entity_poly.entity_id
_entity_poly.type
_entity_poly.pdbx_seq_one_letter_code
_entity_poly.pdbx_strand_id
1 'polypeptide(L)'
;MPAYEDEHDTYIMNSKDLRAVEHIHTLTAMGIDSLKIEGRTKSHYYAARTAQVYRQAIDDAVVGREFNPDAFGVLENLANRGYTDGFYRRHQPEELQTYLDNYSRSHKQQVVG
;
A
#
# COMPACT_ATOMS: atom_id res chain seq x y z
N MET A 1 24.88 -7.01 1.10
CA MET A 1 23.98 -7.39 2.20
C MET A 1 24.21 -8.87 2.47
N PRO A 2 24.52 -9.31 3.71
CA PRO A 2 24.54 -10.72 4.01
C PRO A 2 23.11 -11.28 3.86
N ALA A 3 22.99 -12.41 3.19
CA ALA A 3 21.74 -13.13 3.05
C ALA A 3 21.64 -14.14 4.20
N TYR A 4 20.49 -14.20 4.85
CA TYR A 4 20.21 -15.17 5.92
C TYR A 4 19.30 -16.25 5.35
N GLU A 5 19.67 -17.51 5.59
CA GLU A 5 19.00 -18.71 5.12
C GLU A 5 18.58 -19.53 6.34
N ASP A 6 17.30 -19.87 6.43
CA ASP A 6 16.77 -20.83 7.40
C ASP A 6 16.04 -21.98 6.68
N GLU A 7 15.31 -22.83 7.42
CA GLU A 7 14.56 -23.96 6.85
C GLU A 7 13.47 -23.55 5.83
N HIS A 8 13.22 -22.24 5.65
CA HIS A 8 12.23 -21.66 4.74
C HIS A 8 12.87 -20.76 3.64
N ASP A 9 14.11 -21.03 3.25
CA ASP A 9 14.89 -20.37 2.19
C ASP A 9 15.57 -19.03 2.58
N THR A 10 16.28 -18.45 1.60
CA THR A 10 17.07 -17.22 1.73
C THR A 10 16.21 -15.96 1.58
N TYR A 11 16.14 -15.11 2.61
CA TYR A 11 15.33 -13.88 2.62
C TYR A 11 16.10 -12.67 2.09
N ILE A 12 16.17 -12.51 0.77
CA ILE A 12 16.62 -11.27 0.14
C ILE A 12 15.37 -10.51 -0.31
N MET A 13 14.94 -9.51 0.48
CA MET A 13 13.97 -8.46 0.07
C MET A 13 12.47 -8.81 0.11
N ASN A 14 11.94 -9.35 1.21
CA ASN A 14 10.47 -9.40 1.39
C ASN A 14 9.92 -8.08 1.96
N SER A 15 9.95 -7.03 1.15
CA SER A 15 9.41 -5.73 1.52
C SER A 15 7.88 -5.74 1.50
N LYS A 16 7.28 -5.13 2.53
CA LYS A 16 5.85 -4.79 2.57
C LYS A 16 5.44 -3.96 1.35
N ASP A 17 4.15 -3.96 1.03
CA ASP A 17 3.63 -3.17 -0.08
C ASP A 17 3.69 -1.66 0.30
N LEU A 18 4.22 -0.81 -0.59
CA LEU A 18 4.27 0.65 -0.36
C LEU A 18 2.85 1.22 -0.42
N ARG A 19 2.48 2.02 0.59
CA ARG A 19 1.22 2.76 0.63
C ARG A 19 1.50 4.24 0.85
N ALA A 20 0.81 5.09 0.09
CA ALA A 20 0.97 6.54 0.18
C ALA A 20 -0.34 7.29 0.44
N VAL A 21 -1.45 6.57 0.69
CA VAL A 21 -2.79 7.16 0.70
C VAL A 21 -2.93 8.23 1.81
N GLU A 22 -2.28 8.01 2.94
CA GLU A 22 -2.19 8.94 4.07
C GLU A 22 -1.36 10.20 3.77
N HIS A 23 -0.53 10.17 2.74
CA HIS A 23 0.34 11.27 2.34
C HIS A 23 -0.23 12.08 1.19
N ILE A 24 -1.41 11.74 0.67
CA ILE A 24 -1.99 12.37 -0.52
C ILE A 24 -2.12 13.89 -0.36
N HIS A 25 -2.59 14.38 0.79
CA HIS A 25 -2.65 15.82 1.06
C HIS A 25 -1.30 16.50 0.93
N THR A 26 -0.25 15.92 1.51
CA THR A 26 1.11 16.45 1.43
C THR A 26 1.63 16.40 -0.02
N LEU A 27 1.45 15.27 -0.71
CA LEU A 27 1.90 15.09 -2.09
C LEU A 27 1.19 16.06 -3.04
N THR A 28 -0.11 16.30 -2.86
CA THR A 28 -0.88 17.30 -3.62
C THR A 28 -0.38 18.71 -3.31
N ALA A 29 -0.14 19.06 -2.05
CA ALA A 29 0.40 20.37 -1.67
C ALA A 29 1.81 20.62 -2.22
N MET A 30 2.60 19.57 -2.43
CA MET A 30 3.93 19.64 -3.07
C MET A 30 3.85 19.83 -4.59
N GLY A 31 2.66 19.75 -5.20
CA GLY A 31 2.47 19.87 -6.65
C GLY A 31 2.79 18.59 -7.44
N ILE A 32 2.63 17.40 -6.84
CA ILE A 32 2.78 16.13 -7.57
C ILE A 32 1.59 15.94 -8.52
N ASP A 33 1.87 15.85 -9.82
CA ASP A 33 0.85 15.73 -10.86
C ASP A 33 0.35 14.30 -11.11
N SER A 34 1.15 13.29 -10.75
CA SER A 34 0.83 11.89 -11.03
C SER A 34 1.30 10.92 -9.96
N LEU A 35 0.49 9.90 -9.73
CA LEU A 35 0.77 8.79 -8.82
C LEU A 35 0.58 7.48 -9.58
N LYS A 36 1.45 6.50 -9.30
CA LYS A 36 1.37 5.16 -9.91
C LYS A 36 0.84 4.15 -8.90
N ILE A 37 -0.18 3.40 -9.30
CA ILE A 37 -0.62 2.18 -8.61
C ILE A 37 -0.02 0.98 -9.34
N GLU A 38 0.76 0.15 -8.63
CA GLU A 38 1.37 -1.05 -9.19
C GLU A 38 0.44 -2.26 -9.01
N GLY A 39 -0.18 -2.71 -10.09
CA GLY A 39 -1.20 -3.76 -10.09
C GLY A 39 -0.87 -5.00 -10.92
N ARG A 40 0.34 -5.13 -11.50
CA ARG A 40 0.68 -6.17 -12.49
C ARG A 40 0.36 -7.60 -12.05
N THR A 41 0.46 -7.89 -10.75
CA THR A 41 0.20 -9.21 -10.16
C THR A 41 -1.07 -9.24 -9.31
N LYS A 42 -1.87 -8.17 -9.34
CA LYS A 42 -3.07 -8.00 -8.51
C LYS A 42 -4.34 -8.19 -9.37
N SER A 43 -5.47 -8.47 -8.73
CA SER A 43 -6.75 -8.67 -9.43
C SER A 43 -7.31 -7.36 -10.01
N HIS A 44 -8.22 -7.47 -10.98
CA HIS A 44 -8.96 -6.30 -11.48
C HIS A 44 -9.69 -5.55 -10.37
N TYR A 45 -10.25 -6.28 -9.39
CA TYR A 45 -10.89 -5.70 -8.22
C TYR A 45 -9.92 -4.88 -7.36
N TYR A 46 -8.69 -5.38 -7.13
CA TYR A 46 -7.65 -4.63 -6.44
C TYR A 46 -7.34 -3.32 -7.15
N ALA A 47 -7.12 -3.39 -8.47
CA ALA A 47 -6.78 -2.21 -9.26
C ALA A 47 -7.92 -1.16 -9.22
N ALA A 48 -9.16 -1.59 -9.43
CA ALA A 48 -10.34 -0.72 -9.41
C ALA A 48 -10.56 -0.08 -8.03
N ARG A 49 -10.52 -0.86 -6.95
CA ARG A 49 -10.72 -0.34 -5.59
C ARG A 49 -9.59 0.56 -5.14
N THR A 50 -8.34 0.21 -5.42
CA THR A 50 -7.19 1.07 -5.09
C THR A 50 -7.28 2.39 -5.85
N ALA A 51 -7.58 2.35 -7.16
CA ALA A 51 -7.74 3.56 -7.96
C ALA A 51 -8.87 4.46 -7.44
N GLN A 52 -10.01 3.88 -7.06
CA GLN A 52 -11.14 4.63 -6.49
C GLN A 52 -10.77 5.32 -5.17
N VAL A 53 -10.08 4.61 -4.27
CA VAL A 53 -9.63 5.18 -2.98
C VAL A 53 -8.66 6.34 -3.21
N TYR A 54 -7.66 6.16 -4.08
CA TYR A 54 -6.69 7.22 -4.37
C TYR A 54 -7.34 8.41 -5.08
N ARG A 55 -8.28 8.19 -6.01
CA ARG A 55 -9.02 9.28 -6.67
C ARG A 55 -9.79 10.11 -5.64
N GLN A 56 -10.52 9.46 -4.74
CA GLN A 56 -11.26 10.15 -3.67
C GLN A 56 -10.33 10.98 -2.78
N ALA A 57 -9.20 10.40 -2.36
CA ALA A 57 -8.22 11.11 -1.54
C ALA A 57 -7.63 12.33 -2.26
N ILE A 58 -7.37 12.24 -3.57
CA ILE A 58 -6.89 13.37 -4.38
C ILE A 58 -7.97 14.43 -4.51
N ASP A 59 -9.22 14.04 -4.80
CA ASP A 59 -10.35 14.98 -4.89
C ASP A 59 -10.54 15.75 -3.58
N ASP A 60 -10.49 15.04 -2.46
CA ASP A 60 -10.60 15.63 -1.13
C ASP A 60 -9.44 16.61 -0.85
N ALA A 61 -8.20 16.21 -1.17
CA ALA A 61 -7.04 17.07 -1.01
C ALA A 61 -7.10 18.34 -1.87
N VAL A 62 -7.54 18.24 -3.13
CA VAL A 62 -7.64 19.38 -4.05
C VAL A 62 -8.64 20.44 -3.57
N VAL A 63 -9.73 20.02 -2.93
CA VAL A 63 -10.74 20.95 -2.39
C VAL A 63 -10.49 21.33 -0.92
N GLY A 64 -9.37 20.88 -0.33
CA GLY A 64 -9.01 21.18 1.06
C GLY A 64 -9.86 20.47 2.11
N ARG A 65 -10.53 19.36 1.74
CA ARG A 65 -11.23 18.50 2.70
C ARG A 65 -10.23 17.66 3.48
N GLU A 66 -10.50 17.37 4.75
CA GLU A 66 -9.68 16.49 5.56
C GLU A 66 -9.61 15.05 5.00
N PHE A 67 -8.50 14.36 5.29
CA PHE A 67 -8.31 12.96 4.90
C PHE A 67 -9.32 12.03 5.58
N ASN A 68 -9.97 11.17 4.80
CA ASN A 68 -10.89 10.16 5.32
C ASN A 68 -10.12 8.89 5.77
N PRO A 69 -10.05 8.59 7.08
CA PRO A 69 -9.31 7.42 7.59
C PRO A 69 -9.91 6.06 7.17
N ASP A 70 -11.18 6.01 6.76
CA ASP A 70 -11.82 4.77 6.28
C ASP A 70 -11.13 4.20 5.03
N ALA A 71 -10.36 5.03 4.32
CA ALA A 71 -9.51 4.60 3.21
C ALA A 71 -8.55 3.47 3.61
N PHE A 72 -8.05 3.46 4.86
CA PHE A 72 -7.19 2.40 5.35
C PHE A 72 -7.88 1.04 5.36
N GLY A 73 -9.08 0.99 5.94
CA GLY A 73 -9.86 -0.25 6.01
C GLY A 73 -10.18 -0.82 4.63
N VAL A 74 -10.46 0.04 3.65
CA VAL A 74 -10.67 -0.42 2.26
C VAL A 74 -9.41 -1.09 1.72
N LEU A 75 -8.24 -0.46 1.85
CA LEU A 75 -6.99 -0.98 1.31
C LEU A 75 -6.46 -2.20 2.09
N GLU A 76 -6.66 -2.26 3.40
CA GLU A 76 -6.28 -3.41 4.24
C GLU A 76 -7.05 -4.68 3.88
N ASN A 77 -8.30 -4.53 3.44
CA ASN A 77 -9.11 -5.67 2.99
C ASN A 77 -8.69 -6.20 1.60
N LEU A 78 -7.95 -5.42 0.81
CA LEU A 78 -7.40 -5.87 -0.47
C LEU A 78 -6.20 -6.80 -0.25
N ALA A 79 -5.93 -7.69 -1.23
CA ALA A 79 -4.79 -8.60 -1.14
C ALA A 79 -3.45 -7.84 -1.06
N ASN A 80 -2.78 -7.90 0.10
CA ASN A 80 -1.51 -7.20 0.36
C ASN A 80 -0.60 -8.02 1.29
N ARG A 81 0.69 -7.64 1.39
CA ARG A 81 1.71 -8.29 2.25
C ARG A 81 2.03 -7.48 3.52
N GLY A 82 1.07 -6.71 4.00
CA GLY A 82 1.29 -5.60 4.91
C GLY A 82 1.70 -4.34 4.15
N TYR A 83 1.49 -3.19 4.79
CA TYR A 83 1.84 -1.88 4.22
C TYR A 83 3.05 -1.26 4.92
N THR A 84 3.78 -0.43 4.16
CA THR A 84 4.84 0.43 4.69
C THR A 84 4.75 1.82 4.09
N ASP A 85 5.13 2.82 4.88
CA ASP A 85 5.36 4.20 4.44
C ASP A 85 6.62 4.33 3.58
N GLY A 86 7.48 3.29 3.55
CA GLY A 86 8.75 3.32 2.83
C GLY A 86 9.59 4.52 3.24
N PHE A 87 9.90 5.39 2.28
CA PHE A 87 10.69 6.60 2.49
C PHE A 87 9.85 7.89 2.59
N TYR A 88 8.51 7.82 2.61
CA TYR A 88 7.67 9.00 2.83
C TYR A 88 7.84 9.60 4.24
N ARG A 89 8.31 8.78 5.17
CA ARG A 89 8.75 9.17 6.51
C ARG A 89 10.07 8.49 6.83
N ARG A 90 10.82 9.05 7.78
CA ARG A 90 12.06 8.45 8.24
C ARG A 90 11.75 7.29 9.19
N HIS A 91 11.93 6.06 8.74
CA HIS A 91 11.70 4.83 9.52
C HIS A 91 12.99 4.06 9.82
N GLN A 92 12.93 3.18 10.84
CA GLN A 92 13.98 2.18 11.09
C GLN A 92 13.78 0.95 10.17
N PRO A 93 14.84 0.27 9.72
CA PRO A 93 14.77 -0.79 8.69
C PRO A 93 13.84 -1.97 8.99
N GLU A 94 13.62 -2.26 10.27
CA GLU A 94 12.87 -3.44 10.74
C GLU A 94 11.37 -3.36 10.39
N GLU A 95 10.80 -2.16 10.24
CA GLU A 95 9.38 -1.96 9.94
C GLU A 95 9.03 -2.24 8.46
N LEU A 96 10.03 -2.33 7.59
CA LEU A 96 9.88 -2.39 6.13
C LEU A 96 9.71 -3.82 5.58
N GLN A 97 10.07 -4.84 6.36
CA GLN A 97 10.15 -6.22 5.89
C GLN A 97 9.19 -7.15 6.64
N THR A 98 8.79 -8.23 5.97
CA THR A 98 7.99 -9.31 6.55
C THR A 98 8.79 -10.61 6.46
N TYR A 99 9.14 -11.22 7.59
CA TYR A 99 9.98 -12.44 7.62
C TYR A 99 9.19 -13.73 7.87
N LEU A 100 7.90 -13.63 8.24
CA LEU A 100 7.08 -14.79 8.62
C LEU A 100 6.07 -15.22 7.55
N ASP A 101 5.67 -14.31 6.67
CA ASP A 101 4.62 -14.54 5.68
C ASP A 101 5.01 -13.94 4.31
N ASN A 102 5.16 -14.79 3.29
CA ASN A 102 5.64 -14.38 1.96
C ASN A 102 4.53 -14.24 0.90
N TYR A 103 3.24 -14.33 1.27
CA TYR A 103 2.11 -14.25 0.35
C TYR A 103 1.11 -13.15 0.72
N SER A 104 0.38 -12.65 -0.28
CA SER A 104 -0.66 -11.64 -0.04
C SER A 104 -1.88 -12.26 0.63
N ARG A 105 -2.34 -11.69 1.75
CA ARG A 105 -3.57 -12.09 2.43
C ARG A 105 -4.69 -11.11 2.11
N SER A 106 -5.93 -11.59 2.03
CA SER A 106 -7.11 -10.74 1.94
C SER A 106 -8.11 -11.13 3.03
N HIS A 107 -8.60 -10.13 3.75
CA HIS A 107 -9.40 -10.36 4.96
C HIS A 107 -10.91 -10.53 4.68
N LYS A 108 -11.42 -10.12 3.51
CA LYS A 108 -12.80 -10.32 3.05
C LYS A 108 -12.89 -10.10 1.53
N GLN A 109 -13.21 -11.13 0.74
CA GLN A 109 -13.48 -11.00 -0.69
C GLN A 109 -14.78 -11.68 -1.08
N GLN A 110 -15.74 -10.91 -1.60
CA GLN A 110 -16.81 -11.42 -2.45
C GLN A 110 -17.01 -10.41 -3.59
N VAL A 111 -16.65 -10.80 -4.81
CA VAL A 111 -17.17 -10.15 -6.02
C VAL A 111 -18.45 -10.91 -6.34
N VAL A 112 -19.59 -10.24 -6.20
CA VAL A 112 -20.87 -10.77 -6.68
C VAL A 112 -21.16 -10.12 -8.02
N GLY A 113 -21.36 -10.95 -9.05
CA GLY A 113 -21.79 -10.54 -10.39
C GLY A 113 -23.29 -10.67 -10.55
#